data_AF-A0A9N9K743-F1
#
_entry.id   AF-A0A9N9K743-F1
#
_cell.length_a   1.000
_cell.length_b   1.000
_cell.length_c   1.000
_cell.angle_alpha   90.00
_cell.angle_beta   90.00
_cell.angle_gamma   90.00
#
_symmetry.space_group_name_H-M   'P 1'
#
loop_
_entity.id
_entity.type
_entity.pdbx_description
1 polymer ?
#
loop_
_entity_poly.entity_id
_entity_poly.type
_entity_poly.pdbx_seq_one_letter_code
_entity_poly.pdbx_strand_id
1 'polypeptide(L)'
;RQEFLEVWTPSINTNAINIVAGDFNTNLNPSDNRISQSQSHYDPTRNKLQELMEGFTDTAYVSKTKPFVTYYQTVRNGRSMATRLDYIFLDNDNIQMCKKSET
;
A
#
# COMPACT_ATOMS: atom_id res chain seq x y z
N ARG A 1 -1.59 22.22 -0.51
CA ARG A 1 -1.76 20.93 0.21
C ARG A 1 -0.34 20.42 0.39
N GLN A 2 0.25 20.49 1.58
CA GLN A 2 1.49 19.75 1.84
C GLN A 2 1.14 18.27 1.70
N GLU A 3 1.92 17.51 0.94
CA GLU A 3 1.63 16.09 0.74
C GLU A 3 2.00 15.38 2.04
N PHE A 4 1.06 14.64 2.65
CA PHE A 4 1.25 13.98 3.96
C PHE A 4 2.59 13.20 4.04
N LEU A 5 2.96 12.53 2.94
CA LEU A 5 4.18 11.74 2.81
C LEU A 5 5.48 12.57 2.67
N GLU A 6 5.40 13.87 2.40
CA GLU A 6 6.58 14.74 2.37
C GLU A 6 7.07 15.10 3.78
N VAL A 7 6.15 15.13 4.75
CA VAL A 7 6.43 15.59 6.12
C VAL A 7 6.37 14.48 7.15
N TRP A 8 5.71 13.38 6.83
CA TRP A 8 5.56 12.25 7.73
C TRP A 8 6.73 11.28 7.62
N THR A 9 7.33 10.96 8.78
CA THR A 9 8.34 9.90 8.92
C THR A 9 7.86 8.91 9.97
N PRO A 10 7.82 7.59 9.68
CA PRO A 10 7.45 6.60 10.68
C PRO A 10 8.46 6.61 11.85
N SER A 11 7.96 6.63 13.08
CA SER A 11 8.80 6.46 14.27
C SER A 11 9.03 4.96 14.49
N ILE A 12 10.29 4.53 14.43
CA ILE A 12 10.68 3.13 14.52
C ILE A 12 11.18 2.82 15.93
N ASN A 13 10.65 1.76 16.54
CA ASN A 13 11.13 1.25 17.81
C ASN A 13 11.89 -0.07 17.58
N THR A 14 13.20 -0.08 17.81
CA THR A 14 14.06 -1.25 17.60
C THR A 14 13.83 -2.37 18.61
N ASN A 15 13.07 -2.13 19.68
CA ASN A 15 12.74 -3.12 20.70
C ASN A 15 11.30 -3.63 20.59
N ALA A 16 10.61 -3.33 19.48
CA ALA A 16 9.24 -3.73 19.24
C ALA A 16 9.04 -4.18 17.79
N ILE A 17 7.96 -4.92 17.55
CA ILE A 17 7.47 -5.19 16.20
C ILE A 17 6.78 -3.93 15.69
N ASN A 18 7.26 -3.41 14.56
CA ASN A 18 6.74 -2.18 13.98
C ASN A 18 5.69 -2.52 12.91
N ILE A 19 4.51 -1.94 13.06
CA ILE A 19 3.40 -2.07 12.10
C ILE A 19 3.02 -0.66 11.65
N VAL A 20 3.00 -0.45 10.34
CA VAL A 20 2.50 0.78 9.74
C VAL A 20 1.24 0.45 8.94
N ALA A 21 0.11 1.04 9.29
CA ALA A 21 -1.15 0.77 8.62
C ALA A 21 -1.97 2.04 8.40
N GLY A 22 -2.68 2.10 7.27
CA GLY A 22 -3.60 3.19 6.97
C GLY A 22 -3.86 3.38 5.47
N ASP A 23 -4.65 4.41 5.16
CA ASP A 23 -4.89 4.92 3.81
C ASP A 23 -3.77 5.90 3.44
N PHE A 24 -2.93 5.51 2.49
CA PHE A 24 -1.80 6.32 2.02
C PHE A 24 -2.14 7.17 0.79
N ASN A 25 -3.37 7.09 0.28
CA ASN A 25 -3.84 7.80 -0.91
C ASN A 25 -2.98 7.59 -2.18
N THR A 26 -2.18 6.53 -2.22
CA THR A 26 -1.34 6.17 -3.37
C THR A 26 -1.43 4.68 -3.65
N ASN A 27 -1.23 4.29 -4.92
CA ASN A 27 -1.16 2.89 -5.30
C ASN A 27 0.28 2.49 -5.62
N LEU A 28 0.87 1.64 -4.78
CA LEU A 28 2.22 1.10 -4.95
C LEU A 28 2.41 0.25 -6.22
N ASN A 29 1.37 -0.43 -6.66
CA ASN A 29 1.43 -1.33 -7.81
C ASN A 29 0.14 -1.22 -8.64
N PRO A 30 0.02 -0.17 -9.48
CA PRO A 30 -1.18 0.06 -10.27
C PRO A 30 -1.40 -0.95 -11.39
N SER A 31 -0.40 -1.75 -11.77
CA SER A 31 -0.57 -2.89 -12.68
C SER A 31 -1.38 -4.01 -12.05
N ASP A 32 -1.19 -4.25 -10.75
CA ASP A 32 -1.82 -5.38 -10.06
C ASP A 32 -3.05 -4.94 -9.25
N ASN A 33 -3.03 -3.75 -8.66
CA ASN A 33 -3.97 -3.34 -7.61
C ASN A 33 -4.95 -2.27 -8.06
N ARG A 34 -5.29 -2.25 -9.36
CA ARG A 34 -6.21 -1.28 -9.96
C ARG A 34 -7.13 -1.93 -10.99
N ILE A 35 -8.40 -1.57 -10.96
CA ILE A 35 -9.42 -1.96 -11.94
C ILE A 35 -10.03 -0.67 -12.49
N SER A 36 -9.73 -0.35 -13.75
CA SER A 36 -10.16 0.91 -14.37
C SER A 36 -10.09 0.83 -15.89
N GLN A 37 -10.97 1.57 -16.55
CA GLN A 37 -11.01 1.71 -18.01
C GLN A 37 -10.03 2.76 -18.54
N SER A 38 -9.43 3.57 -17.65
CA SER A 38 -8.45 4.60 -18.00
C SER A 38 -7.04 4.11 -17.70
N GLN A 39 -6.03 4.60 -18.41
CA GLN A 39 -4.62 4.32 -18.07
C GLN A 39 -4.26 4.85 -16.67
N SER A 40 -3.26 4.25 -16.04
CA SER A 40 -2.66 4.79 -14.83
C SER A 40 -1.79 5.98 -15.19
N HIS A 41 -1.88 7.06 -14.42
CA HIS A 41 -0.94 8.17 -14.52
C HIS A 41 0.26 7.92 -13.61
N TYR A 42 1.36 8.62 -13.89
CA TYR A 42 2.51 8.67 -12.99
C TYR A 42 2.11 9.37 -11.69
N ASP A 43 2.44 8.76 -10.56
CA ASP A 43 2.19 9.27 -9.23
C ASP A 43 3.53 9.32 -8.47
N PRO A 44 4.10 10.51 -8.19
CA PRO A 44 5.37 10.63 -7.50
C PRO A 44 5.29 10.20 -6.04
N THR A 45 4.11 10.27 -5.41
CA THR A 45 3.92 9.89 -4.00
C THR A 45 4.15 8.39 -3.77
N ARG A 46 3.99 7.59 -4.83
CA ARG A 46 4.35 6.17 -4.85
C ARG A 46 5.81 5.95 -4.47
N ASN A 47 6.72 6.68 -5.11
CA ASN A 47 8.15 6.50 -4.89
C ASN A 47 8.50 6.93 -3.46
N LYS A 48 7.86 8.00 -2.96
CA LYS A 48 8.07 8.46 -1.58
C LYS A 48 7.56 7.45 -0.55
N LEU A 49 6.40 6.83 -0.79
CA LEU A 49 5.92 5.77 0.08
C LEU A 49 6.86 4.56 0.06
N GLN A 50 7.39 4.17 -1.10
CA GLN A 50 8.37 3.09 -1.20
C GLN A 50 9.65 3.38 -0.41
N GLU A 51 10.15 4.62 -0.49
CA GLU A 51 11.30 5.09 0.29
C GLU A 51 11.02 5.04 1.79
N LEU A 52 9.88 5.58 2.24
CA LEU A 52 9.52 5.61 3.66
C LEU A 52 9.30 4.22 4.26
N MET A 53 8.86 3.26 3.44
CA MET A 53 8.62 1.87 3.83
C MET A 53 9.83 0.97 3.56
N GLU A 54 11.02 1.53 3.31
CA GLU A 54 12.25 0.75 3.27
C GLU A 54 12.44 0.00 4.61
N GLY A 55 12.73 -1.30 4.55
CA GLY A 55 12.79 -2.16 5.74
C GLY A 55 11.44 -2.73 6.20
N PHE A 56 10.35 -2.38 5.51
CA PHE A 56 9.04 -2.96 5.72
C PHE A 56 8.54 -3.73 4.50
N THR A 57 7.68 -4.71 4.72
CA THR A 57 7.00 -5.47 3.68
C THR A 57 5.50 -5.26 3.76
N ASP A 58 4.88 -4.98 2.60
CA ASP A 58 3.42 -5.03 2.45
C ASP A 58 2.92 -6.46 2.74
N THR A 59 2.17 -6.62 3.82
CA THR A 59 1.65 -7.92 4.26
C THR A 59 0.81 -8.62 3.19
N ALA A 60 0.15 -7.87 2.31
CA ALA A 60 -0.64 -8.45 1.24
C ALA A 60 0.23 -9.07 0.14
N TYR A 61 1.46 -8.56 -0.08
CA TYR A 61 2.42 -9.15 -1.01
C TYR A 61 2.83 -10.57 -0.56
N VAL A 62 2.97 -10.78 0.75
CA VAL A 62 3.34 -12.07 1.36
C VAL A 62 2.28 -13.14 1.09
N SER A 63 1.02 -12.75 0.99
CA SER A 63 -0.08 -13.68 0.73
C SER A 63 0.04 -14.39 -0.63
N LYS A 64 0.86 -13.86 -1.56
CA LYS A 64 0.94 -14.28 -2.98
C LYS A 64 -0.41 -14.30 -3.70
N THR A 65 -1.41 -13.63 -3.14
CA THR A 65 -2.73 -13.45 -3.73
C THR A 65 -2.89 -12.00 -4.15
N LYS A 66 -3.72 -11.78 -5.17
CA LYS A 66 -4.07 -10.43 -5.58
C LYS A 66 -4.74 -9.71 -4.40
N PRO A 67 -4.22 -8.57 -3.94
CA PRO A 67 -4.78 -7.91 -2.77
C PRO A 67 -6.16 -7.31 -3.09
N PHE A 68 -7.00 -7.21 -2.07
CA PHE A 68 -8.29 -6.53 -2.18
C PHE A 68 -8.10 -5.04 -2.51
N VAL A 69 -8.91 -4.52 -3.43
CA VAL A 69 -9.03 -3.08 -3.66
C VAL A 69 -9.84 -2.47 -2.52
N THR A 70 -9.41 -1.33 -2.01
CA THR A 70 -9.97 -0.74 -0.78
C THR A 70 -10.65 0.61 -1.02
N TYR A 71 -10.51 1.14 -2.23
CA TYR A 71 -11.15 2.38 -2.67
C TYR A 71 -11.90 2.18 -3.99
N TYR A 72 -13.09 2.77 -4.10
CA TYR A 72 -13.90 2.81 -5.30
C TYR A 72 -14.41 4.23 -5.55
N GLN A 73 -14.35 4.67 -6.81
CA GLN A 73 -15.03 5.90 -7.24
C GLN A 73 -15.71 5.72 -8.59
N THR A 74 -16.85 6.38 -8.73
CA THR A 74 -17.48 6.62 -10.03
C THR A 74 -16.88 7.88 -10.64
N VAL A 75 -16.46 7.77 -11.90
CA VAL A 75 -15.97 8.90 -12.69
C VAL A 75 -17.01 9.29 -13.75
N ARG A 76 -16.80 10.41 -14.46
CA ARG A 76 -17.74 10.91 -15.47
C ARG A 76 -18.06 9.85 -16.55
N ASN A 77 -19.25 9.94 -17.12
CA ASN A 77 -19.76 9.08 -18.20
C ASN A 77 -19.93 7.60 -17.80
N GLY A 78 -20.33 7.33 -16.56
CA GLY A 78 -20.64 5.97 -16.09
C GLY A 78 -19.42 5.05 -15.98
N ARG A 79 -18.21 5.62 -16.05
CA ARG A 79 -16.97 4.87 -15.85
C ARG A 79 -16.68 4.74 -14.35
N SER A 80 -15.84 3.79 -13.98
CA SER A 80 -15.44 3.58 -12.58
C SER A 80 -13.97 3.23 -12.45
N MET A 81 -13.44 3.47 -11.26
CA MET A 81 -12.10 3.06 -10.87
C MET A 81 -12.17 2.44 -9.47
N ALA A 82 -11.63 1.24 -9.33
CA ALA A 82 -11.30 0.65 -8.05
C ALA A 82 -9.78 0.54 -7.91
N THR A 83 -9.24 0.83 -6.74
CA THR A 83 -7.81 0.75 -6.46
C THR A 83 -7.59 0.40 -5.00
N ARG A 84 -6.42 -0.13 -4.67
CA ARG A 84 -5.97 -0.25 -3.29
C ARG A 84 -5.24 1.02 -2.88
N LEU A 85 -5.62 1.59 -1.74
CA LEU A 85 -4.95 2.72 -1.08
C LEU A 85 -4.58 2.41 0.38
N ASP A 86 -5.23 1.39 0.96
CA ASP A 86 -4.97 0.96 2.33
C ASP A 86 -3.91 -0.14 2.35
N TYR A 87 -2.91 0.07 3.18
CA TYR A 87 -1.78 -0.83 3.35
C TYR A 87 -1.58 -1.19 4.81
N ILE A 88 -1.05 -2.39 5.03
CA ILE A 88 -0.50 -2.82 6.31
C ILE A 88 0.90 -3.30 5.99
N PHE A 89 1.89 -2.57 6.48
CA PHE A 89 3.30 -2.88 6.40
C PHE A 89 3.76 -3.43 7.74
N LEU A 90 4.53 -4.51 7.69
CA LEU A 90 5.19 -5.11 8.84
C LEU A 90 6.69 -5.03 8.61
N ASP A 91 7.47 -4.79 9.66
CA ASP A 91 8.92 -4.84 9.54
C ASP A 91 9.39 -6.19 8.95
N ASN A 92 10.49 -6.15 8.20
CA ASN A 92 10.96 -7.32 7.44
C ASN A 92 11.37 -8.48 8.35
N ASP A 93 11.82 -8.19 9.56
CA ASP A 93 12.28 -9.18 10.53
C ASP A 93 11.12 -10.06 11.02
N ASN A 94 9.89 -9.51 11.08
CA ASN A 94 8.72 -10.22 11.57
C ASN A 94 7.75 -10.67 10.46
N ILE A 95 8.08 -10.47 9.18
CA ILE A 95 7.17 -10.75 8.06
C ILE A 95 6.68 -12.21 7.97
N GLN A 96 7.46 -13.13 8.53
CA GLN A 96 7.09 -14.55 8.60
C GLN A 96 5.79 -14.80 9.37
N MET A 97 5.42 -13.93 10.30
CA MET A 97 4.17 -14.00 11.07
C MET A 97 2.92 -13.85 10.20
N CYS A 98 3.04 -13.26 9.01
CA CYS A 98 1.94 -13.09 8.07
C CYS A 98 1.74 -14.28 7.11
N LYS A 99 2.59 -15.31 7.19
CA LYS A 99 2.40 -16.51 6.39
C LYS A 99 1.29 -17.36 6.99
N LYS A 100 0.35 -17.79 6.16
CA LYS A 100 -0.67 -18.77 6.57
C LYS A 100 0.05 -20.04 6.99
N SER A 101 -0.19 -20.51 8.21
CA SER A 101 0.28 -21.82 8.66
C SER A 101 -0.27 -22.88 7.71
N GLU A 102 0.59 -23.76 7.19
CA GLU A 102 0.15 -24.93 6.45
C GLU A 102 -0.60 -25.84 7.44
N THR A 103 -1.92 -25.92 7.28
CA THR A 103 -2.79 -26.90 7.94
C THR A 103 -3.01 -28.10 7.06
#